data_AF-A0A7X3QK03-F1
#
_entry.id   AF-A0A7X3QK03-F1
#
_cell.length_a   1.000
_cell.length_b   1.000
_cell.length_c   1.000
_cell.angle_alpha   90.00
_cell.angle_beta   90.00
_cell.angle_gamma   90.00
#
_symmetry.space_group_name_H-M   'P 1'
#
loop_
_entity.id
_entity.type
_entity.pdbx_description
1 polymer ?
#
loop_
_entity_poly.entity_id
_entity_poly.type
_entity_poly.pdbx_seq_one_letter_code
_entity_poly.pdbx_strand_id
1 'polypeptide(L)'
;MSARTESVVLGILFALCAAVGFGATAFFARLSVQHMRPTTGVIVSLVVGVICTSVFVLAIDGAEALSLTWTQLALLLLAGFASFVGGRLLNFVAVSKIGVARSSPVVGASPLFAVTLAILLLGETPNLTVAVGTISIITGVVVVLSK
;
A
#
# COMPACT_ATOMS: atom_id res chain seq x y z
N MET A 1 8.92 32.39 1.00
CA MET A 1 8.91 31.54 2.22
C MET A 1 7.51 31.00 2.54
N SER A 2 6.43 31.78 2.37
CA SER A 2 5.02 31.35 2.61
C SER A 2 4.57 30.13 1.78
N ALA A 3 4.88 30.10 0.47
CA ALA A 3 4.45 29.02 -0.43
C ALA A 3 5.04 27.63 -0.08
N ARG A 4 6.21 27.57 0.58
CA ARG A 4 6.82 26.32 1.04
C ARG A 4 6.09 25.77 2.27
N THR A 5 5.62 26.64 3.15
CA THR A 5 4.89 26.23 4.36
C THR A 5 3.50 25.70 4.00
N GLU A 6 2.81 26.32 3.04
CA GLU A 6 1.49 25.84 2.56
C GLU A 6 1.57 24.44 1.95
N SER A 7 2.61 24.17 1.15
CA SER A 7 2.80 22.84 0.55
C SER A 7 3.17 21.78 1.60
N VAL A 8 3.90 22.14 2.66
CA VAL A 8 4.17 21.23 3.79
C VAL A 8 2.89 20.92 4.56
N VAL A 9 2.06 21.91 4.87
CA VAL A 9 0.79 21.71 5.59
C VAL A 9 -0.17 20.83 4.78
N LEU A 10 -0.27 21.06 3.47
CA LEU A 10 -1.07 20.23 2.57
C LEU A 10 -0.57 18.77 2.56
N GLY A 11 0.75 18.57 2.52
CA GLY A 11 1.37 17.25 2.60
C GLY A 11 1.07 16.53 3.92
N ILE A 12 1.12 17.23 5.05
CA ILE A 12 0.75 16.68 6.36
C ILE A 12 -0.72 16.27 6.39
N LEU A 13 -1.62 17.10 5.87
CA LEU A 13 -3.05 16.78 5.78
C LEU A 13 -3.30 15.52 4.94
N PHE A 14 -2.66 15.40 3.78
CA PHE A 14 -2.76 14.19 2.96
C PHE A 14 -2.17 12.96 3.65
N ALA A 15 -1.06 13.09 4.39
CA ALA A 15 -0.49 11.99 5.14
C ALA A 15 -1.43 11.50 6.26
N LEU A 16 -2.09 12.43 6.97
CA LEU A 16 -3.10 12.09 7.99
C LEU A 16 -4.33 11.43 7.38
N CYS A 17 -4.86 11.98 6.29
CA CYS A 17 -5.97 11.36 5.55
C CYS A 17 -5.62 9.95 5.07
N ALA A 18 -4.40 9.76 4.55
CA ALA A 18 -3.89 8.45 4.15
C ALA A 18 -3.81 7.50 5.36
N ALA A 19 -3.27 7.94 6.50
CA ALA A 19 -3.18 7.13 7.70
C ALA A 19 -4.55 6.65 8.20
N VAL A 20 -5.55 7.54 8.22
CA VAL A 20 -6.94 7.18 8.57
C VAL A 20 -7.54 6.21 7.55
N GLY A 21 -7.33 6.45 6.25
CA GLY A 21 -7.81 5.55 5.19
C GLY A 21 -7.20 4.16 5.25
N PHE A 22 -5.89 4.05 5.49
CA PHE A 22 -5.20 2.78 5.69
C PHE A 22 -5.67 2.06 6.96
N GLY A 23 -5.86 2.79 8.08
CA GLY A 23 -6.41 2.24 9.31
C GLY A 23 -7.84 1.70 9.13
N ALA A 24 -8.71 2.48 8.49
CA ALA A 24 -10.08 2.07 8.16
C ALA A 24 -10.09 0.83 7.26
N THR A 25 -9.19 0.75 6.27
CA THR A 25 -9.07 -0.41 5.39
C THR A 25 -8.77 -1.68 6.18
N ALA A 26 -7.86 -1.64 7.15
CA ALA A 26 -7.55 -2.80 7.99
C ALA A 26 -8.75 -3.23 8.85
N PHE A 27 -9.49 -2.27 9.40
CA PHE A 27 -10.72 -2.52 10.16
C PHE A 27 -11.80 -3.19 9.29
N PHE A 28 -12.13 -2.60 8.13
CA PHE A 28 -13.14 -3.16 7.22
C PHE A 28 -12.70 -4.48 6.60
N ALA A 29 -11.40 -4.65 6.29
CA ALA A 29 -10.87 -5.93 5.83
C ALA A 29 -11.14 -7.03 6.87
N ARG A 30 -10.88 -6.76 8.15
CA ARG A 30 -11.18 -7.72 9.24
C ARG A 30 -12.66 -8.01 9.36
N LEU A 31 -13.50 -6.98 9.32
CA LEU A 31 -14.95 -7.14 9.39
C LEU A 31 -15.50 -7.96 8.22
N SER A 32 -14.97 -7.73 7.01
CA SER A 32 -15.39 -8.44 5.80
C SER A 32 -15.07 -9.93 5.85
N VAL A 33 -13.89 -10.32 6.34
CA VAL A 33 -13.48 -11.73 6.40
C VAL A 33 -14.14 -12.52 7.53
N GLN A 34 -14.79 -11.84 8.48
CA GLN A 34 -15.60 -12.50 9.51
C GLN A 34 -16.96 -12.99 8.98
N HIS A 35 -17.52 -12.28 8.00
CA HIS A 35 -18.86 -12.56 7.47
C HIS A 35 -18.83 -13.16 6.06
N MET A 36 -17.71 -13.04 5.35
CA MET A 36 -17.55 -13.48 3.96
C MET A 36 -16.20 -14.14 3.72
N ARG A 37 -16.09 -14.89 2.63
CA ARG A 37 -14.81 -15.44 2.18
C ARG A 37 -13.86 -14.30 1.82
N PRO A 38 -12.54 -14.38 2.13
CA PRO A 38 -11.57 -13.33 1.81
C PRO A 38 -11.54 -12.96 0.33
N THR A 39 -11.76 -13.91 -0.56
CA THR A 39 -11.83 -13.69 -2.01
C THR A 39 -12.98 -12.75 -2.39
N THR A 40 -14.14 -12.88 -1.76
CA THR A 40 -15.30 -12.00 -2.00
C THR A 40 -14.99 -10.58 -1.57
N GLY A 41 -14.41 -10.38 -0.38
CA GLY A 41 -14.01 -9.05 0.09
C GLY A 41 -12.99 -8.38 -0.84
N VAL A 42 -12.04 -9.17 -1.36
CA VAL A 42 -11.04 -8.71 -2.32
C VAL A 42 -11.67 -8.30 -3.66
N ILE A 43 -12.62 -9.08 -4.20
CA ILE A 43 -13.33 -8.73 -5.44
C ILE A 43 -14.15 -7.45 -5.28
N VAL A 44 -14.90 -7.31 -4.19
CA VAL A 44 -15.67 -6.09 -3.91
C VAL A 44 -14.74 -4.88 -3.80
N SER A 45 -13.64 -5.01 -3.06
CA SER A 45 -12.63 -3.94 -2.94
C SER A 45 -12.02 -3.58 -4.30
N LEU A 46 -11.79 -4.56 -5.18
CA LEU A 46 -11.30 -4.31 -6.54
C LEU A 46 -12.30 -3.50 -7.35
N VAL A 47 -13.57 -3.93 -7.40
CA VAL A 47 -14.61 -3.29 -8.20
C VAL A 47 -14.81 -1.85 -7.75
N VAL A 48 -14.94 -1.62 -6.44
CA VAL A 48 -15.09 -0.27 -5.88
C VAL A 48 -13.84 0.56 -6.15
N GLY A 49 -12.64 -0.01 -5.96
CA GLY A 49 -11.37 0.67 -6.21
C GLY A 49 -11.22 1.11 -7.66
N VAL A 50 -11.58 0.26 -8.62
CA VAL A 50 -11.56 0.60 -10.06
C VAL A 50 -12.55 1.73 -10.35
N ILE A 51 -13.80 1.63 -9.89
CA ILE A 51 -14.82 2.67 -10.13
C ILE A 51 -14.36 4.00 -9.55
N CYS A 52 -13.98 4.06 -8.27
CA CYS A 52 -13.56 5.30 -7.62
C CYS A 52 -12.32 5.90 -8.27
N THR A 53 -11.31 5.08 -8.58
CA THR A 53 -10.06 5.57 -9.20
C THR A 53 -10.30 6.05 -10.62
N SER A 54 -11.08 5.31 -11.42
CA SER A 54 -11.42 5.73 -12.79
C SER A 54 -12.22 7.03 -12.80
N VAL A 55 -13.21 7.19 -11.91
CA VAL A 55 -13.97 8.45 -11.78
C VAL A 55 -13.04 9.60 -11.37
N PHE A 56 -12.15 9.37 -10.41
CA PHE A 56 -11.22 10.40 -9.94
C PHE A 56 -10.25 10.85 -11.03
N VAL A 57 -9.65 9.91 -11.75
CA VAL A 57 -8.72 10.19 -12.85
C VAL A 57 -9.44 10.92 -13.99
N LEU A 58 -10.62 10.46 -14.39
CA LEU A 58 -11.42 11.13 -15.44
C LEU A 58 -11.88 12.53 -15.02
N ALA A 59 -12.09 12.78 -13.72
CA ALA A 59 -12.48 14.10 -13.23
C ALA A 59 -11.32 15.12 -13.26
N ILE A 60 -10.06 14.66 -13.16
CA ILE A 60 -8.87 15.52 -13.17
C ILE A 60 -8.34 15.69 -14.60
N ASP A 61 -8.10 14.58 -15.29
CA ASP A 61 -7.38 14.55 -16.57
C ASP A 61 -8.32 14.37 -17.78
N GLY A 62 -9.62 14.20 -17.56
CA GLY A 62 -10.60 14.09 -18.63
C GLY A 62 -10.34 12.91 -19.58
N ALA A 63 -10.50 13.13 -20.89
CA ALA A 63 -10.26 12.11 -21.92
C ALA A 63 -8.76 11.81 -22.12
N GLU A 64 -7.85 12.69 -21.68
CA GLU A 64 -6.40 12.46 -21.81
C GLU A 64 -5.93 11.29 -20.93
N ALA A 65 -6.65 11.00 -19.84
CA ALA A 65 -6.43 9.82 -19.01
C ALA A 65 -6.47 8.48 -19.78
N LEU A 66 -7.22 8.44 -20.89
CA LEU A 66 -7.38 7.24 -21.72
C LEU A 66 -6.33 7.15 -22.83
N SER A 67 -5.47 8.17 -22.98
CA SER A 67 -4.44 8.25 -24.02
C SER A 67 -3.17 7.47 -23.63
N LEU A 68 -3.34 6.21 -23.23
CA LEU A 68 -2.23 5.35 -22.81
C LEU A 68 -1.53 4.68 -23.99
N THR A 69 -0.21 4.72 -24.01
CA THR A 69 0.62 3.92 -24.90
C THR A 69 0.55 2.44 -24.49
N TRP A 70 0.68 1.51 -25.44
CA TRP A 70 0.71 0.06 -25.15
C TRP A 70 1.71 -0.34 -24.05
N THR A 71 2.88 0.30 -24.01
CA THR A 71 3.88 0.09 -22.95
C THR A 71 3.38 0.53 -21.57
N GLN A 72 2.71 1.68 -21.47
CA GLN A 72 2.16 2.19 -20.22
C GLN A 72 1.02 1.29 -19.73
N LEU A 73 0.16 0.83 -20.64
CA LEU A 73 -0.89 -0.12 -20.33
C LEU A 73 -0.31 -1.46 -19.82
N ALA A 74 0.73 -1.99 -20.46
CA ALA A 74 1.38 -3.22 -20.03
C ALA A 74 2.00 -3.09 -18.62
N LEU A 75 2.69 -1.98 -18.34
CA LEU A 75 3.25 -1.69 -17.02
C LEU A 75 2.16 -1.52 -15.96
N LEU A 76 1.05 -0.84 -16.30
CA LEU A 76 -0.09 -0.67 -15.40
C LEU A 76 -0.75 -2.01 -15.07
N LEU A 77 -0.92 -2.89 -16.07
CA LEU A 77 -1.46 -4.24 -15.86
C LEU A 77 -0.53 -5.09 -14.98
N LEU A 78 0.79 -5.02 -15.22
CA LEU A 78 1.77 -5.74 -14.42
C LEU A 78 1.78 -5.24 -12.97
N ALA A 79 1.81 -3.92 -12.76
CA ALA A 79 1.74 -3.31 -11.44
C ALA A 79 0.43 -3.63 -10.72
N GLY A 80 -0.69 -3.61 -11.45
CA GLY A 80 -2.01 -3.99 -10.95
C GLY A 80 -2.06 -5.45 -10.52
N PHE A 81 -1.53 -6.37 -11.34
CA PHE A 81 -1.45 -7.79 -11.03
C PHE A 81 -0.59 -8.06 -9.79
N ALA A 82 0.61 -7.48 -9.74
CA ALA A 82 1.52 -7.63 -8.59
C ALA A 82 0.89 -7.06 -7.30
N SER A 83 0.30 -5.87 -7.38
CA SER A 83 -0.34 -5.22 -6.22
C SER A 83 -1.58 -5.98 -5.75
N PHE A 84 -2.35 -6.55 -6.68
CA PHE A 84 -3.60 -7.22 -6.37
C PHE A 84 -3.40 -8.66 -5.88
N VAL A 85 -2.75 -9.49 -6.70
CA VAL A 85 -2.52 -10.90 -6.39
C VAL A 85 -1.42 -11.04 -5.33
N GLY A 86 -0.30 -10.34 -5.51
CA GLY A 86 0.82 -10.40 -4.58
C GLY A 86 0.60 -9.59 -3.30
N GLY A 87 -0.04 -8.43 -3.38
CA GLY A 87 -0.28 -7.57 -2.22
C GLY A 87 -1.62 -7.85 -1.54
N ARG A 88 -2.71 -7.41 -2.18
CA ARG A 88 -4.04 -7.31 -1.56
C ARG A 88 -4.65 -8.65 -1.18
N LEU A 89 -4.59 -9.65 -2.06
CA LEU A 89 -5.13 -10.98 -1.77
C LEU A 89 -4.37 -11.65 -0.62
N LEU A 90 -3.03 -11.65 -0.67
CA LEU A 90 -2.22 -12.22 0.41
C LEU A 90 -2.45 -11.50 1.74
N ASN A 91 -2.66 -10.19 1.71
CA ASN A 91 -2.99 -9.42 2.91
C ASN A 91 -4.33 -9.84 3.52
N PHE A 92 -5.41 -9.95 2.73
CA PHE A 92 -6.71 -10.40 3.21
C PHE A 92 -6.66 -11.83 3.76
N VAL A 93 -5.88 -12.71 3.11
CA VAL A 93 -5.64 -14.07 3.60
C VAL A 93 -4.88 -14.05 4.94
N ALA A 94 -3.84 -13.23 5.07
CA ALA A 94 -3.11 -13.07 6.33
C ALA A 94 -4.03 -12.55 7.44
N VAL A 95 -4.82 -11.50 7.18
CA VAL A 95 -5.80 -10.95 8.12
C VAL A 95 -6.84 -12.01 8.53
N SER A 96 -7.26 -12.86 7.60
CA SER A 96 -8.17 -13.97 7.89
C SER A 96 -7.52 -15.03 8.79
N LYS A 97 -6.25 -15.40 8.54
CA LYS A 97 -5.54 -16.47 9.26
C LYS A 97 -4.97 -16.08 10.63
N ILE A 98 -4.31 -14.93 10.72
CA ILE A 98 -3.56 -14.51 11.92
C ILE A 98 -4.13 -13.24 12.58
N GLY A 99 -5.15 -12.62 11.98
CA GLY A 99 -5.75 -11.38 12.48
C GLY A 99 -4.93 -10.13 12.22
N VAL A 100 -5.60 -8.97 12.31
CA VAL A 100 -4.98 -7.66 12.00
C VAL A 100 -3.81 -7.35 12.93
N ALA A 101 -3.94 -7.65 14.22
CA ALA A 101 -2.92 -7.32 15.23
C ALA A 101 -1.55 -7.96 14.91
N ARG A 102 -1.54 -9.18 14.33
CA ARG A 102 -0.32 -9.87 13.93
C ARG A 102 0.07 -9.63 12.48
N SER A 103 -0.89 -9.40 11.58
CA SER A 103 -0.57 -9.12 10.17
C SER A 103 -0.02 -7.71 9.95
N SER A 104 -0.47 -6.70 10.71
CA SER A 104 -0.04 -5.32 10.53
C SER A 104 1.47 -5.09 10.76
N PRO A 105 2.09 -5.66 11.82
CA PRO A 105 3.55 -5.58 12.00
C PRO A 105 4.32 -6.22 10.84
N VAL A 106 3.84 -7.36 10.32
CA VAL A 106 4.47 -8.02 9.16
C VAL A 106 4.43 -7.13 7.92
N VAL A 107 3.32 -6.43 7.67
CA VAL A 107 3.23 -5.44 6.58
C VAL A 107 4.09 -4.21 6.86
N GLY A 108 4.21 -3.80 8.12
CA GLY A 108 5.10 -2.73 8.56
C GLY A 108 6.59 -3.01 8.30
N ALA A 109 6.94 -4.28 8.08
CA ALA A 109 8.25 -4.72 7.65
C ALA A 109 8.53 -4.46 6.15
N SER A 110 7.57 -3.92 5.39
CA SER A 110 7.71 -3.65 3.95
C SER A 110 8.94 -2.81 3.55
N PRO A 111 9.45 -1.87 4.36
CA PRO A 111 10.67 -1.14 4.01
C PRO A 111 11.91 -2.04 3.89
N LEU A 112 11.94 -3.19 4.58
CA LEU A 112 13.01 -4.18 4.41
C LEU A 112 13.04 -4.73 3.00
N PHE A 113 11.89 -5.20 2.53
CA PHE A 113 11.74 -5.71 1.19
C PHE A 113 12.01 -4.62 0.14
N ALA A 114 11.55 -3.39 0.39
CA ALA A 114 11.80 -2.26 -0.48
C ALA A 114 13.31 -1.97 -0.63
N VAL A 115 14.05 -1.87 0.48
CA VAL A 115 15.50 -1.63 0.47
C VAL A 115 16.23 -2.81 -0.19
N THR A 116 15.88 -4.05 0.13
CA THR A 116 16.49 -5.23 -0.51
C THR A 116 16.26 -5.24 -2.02
N LEU A 117 15.03 -4.97 -2.47
CA LEU A 117 14.73 -4.92 -3.90
C LEU A 117 15.37 -3.72 -4.59
N ALA A 118 15.51 -2.57 -3.93
CA ALA A 118 16.21 -1.40 -4.48
C ALA A 118 17.71 -1.71 -4.71
N ILE A 119 18.36 -2.41 -3.78
CA ILE A 119 19.76 -2.84 -3.94
C ILE A 119 19.87 -3.85 -5.09
N LEU A 120 18.99 -4.87 -5.12
CA LEU A 120 19.11 -5.98 -6.07
C LEU A 120 18.70 -5.61 -7.51
N LEU A 121 17.64 -4.81 -7.67
CA LEU A 121 17.07 -4.49 -8.99
C LEU A 121 17.57 -3.15 -9.53
N LEU A 122 17.76 -2.15 -8.66
CA LEU A 122 18.17 -0.80 -9.04
C LEU A 122 19.67 -0.54 -8.83
N GLY A 123 20.36 -1.38 -8.05
CA GLY A 123 21.79 -1.20 -7.76
C GLY A 123 22.08 -0.03 -6.82
N GLU A 124 21.09 0.45 -6.07
CA GLU A 124 21.28 1.56 -5.14
C GLU A 124 22.15 1.17 -3.93
N THR A 125 23.04 2.06 -3.52
CA THR A 125 23.84 1.91 -2.30
C THR A 125 23.13 2.58 -1.12
N PRO A 126 22.66 1.82 -0.11
CA PRO A 126 21.95 2.41 1.02
C PRO A 126 22.87 3.31 1.83
N ASN A 127 22.41 4.52 2.14
CA ASN A 127 23.07 5.37 3.12
C ASN A 127 22.98 4.75 4.53
N LEU A 128 23.93 5.06 5.41
CA LEU A 128 23.97 4.62 6.81
C LEU A 128 22.65 4.92 7.54
N THR A 129 22.01 6.05 7.25
CA THR A 129 20.69 6.41 7.81
C THR A 129 19.60 5.42 7.42
N VAL A 130 19.60 4.94 6.17
CA VAL A 130 18.64 3.94 5.68
C VAL A 130 18.89 2.60 6.37
N ALA A 131 20.16 2.21 6.54
CA ALA A 131 20.52 0.98 7.24
C ALA A 131 20.03 0.97 8.70
N VAL A 132 20.25 2.08 9.44
CA VAL A 132 19.81 2.22 10.84
C VAL A 132 18.27 2.20 10.94
N GLY A 133 17.58 2.90 10.03
CA GLY A 133 16.11 2.88 9.98
C GLY A 133 15.57 1.48 9.69
N THR A 134 16.21 0.76 8.77
CA THR A 134 15.87 -0.61 8.39
C THR A 134 16.00 -1.57 9.57
N ILE A 135 17.11 -1.52 10.31
CA ILE A 135 17.33 -2.32 11.52
C ILE A 135 16.27 -2.01 12.59
N SER A 136 15.98 -0.72 12.81
CA SER A 136 14.97 -0.30 13.79
C SER A 136 13.58 -0.87 13.48
N ILE A 137 13.20 -0.93 12.20
CA ILE A 137 11.95 -1.54 11.75
C ILE A 137 11.94 -3.05 12.06
N ILE A 138 13.02 -3.79 11.75
CA ILE A 138 13.13 -5.22 12.07
C ILE A 138 12.90 -5.45 13.55
N THR A 139 13.62 -4.71 14.40
CA THR A 139 13.54 -4.86 15.86
C THR A 139 12.11 -4.61 16.36
N GLY A 140 11.44 -3.57 15.86
CA GLY A 140 10.05 -3.28 16.21
C GLY A 140 9.10 -4.42 15.83
N VAL A 141 9.24 -4.97 14.61
CA VAL A 141 8.40 -6.09 14.15
C VAL A 141 8.62 -7.34 14.99
N VAL A 142 9.87 -7.69 15.31
CA VAL A 142 10.20 -8.86 16.14
C VAL A 142 9.61 -8.74 17.55
N VAL A 143 9.68 -7.56 18.17
CA VAL A 143 9.12 -7.33 19.51
C VAL A 143 7.59 -7.45 19.53
N VAL A 144 6.90 -6.98 18.49
CA VAL A 144 5.44 -7.10 18.41
C VAL A 144 5.01 -8.53 18.15
N LEU A 145 5.77 -9.29 17.33
CA LEU A 145 5.44 -10.67 17.01
C LEU A 145 5.80 -11.69 18.10
N SER A 146 6.71 -11.36 19.02
CA SER A 146 7.14 -12.26 20.09
C SER A 146 6.22 -12.29 21.32
N LYS A 147 5.17 -11.45 21.35
CA LYS A 147 4.08 -11.45 22.35
C LYS A 147 2.78 -12.01 21.78
#